data_AF-A0A832HYK4-F1
#
_entry.id   AF-A0A832HYK4-F1
#
_cell.length_a   1.000
_cell.length_b   1.000
_cell.length_c   1.000
_cell.angle_alpha   90.00
_cell.angle_beta   90.00
_cell.angle_gamma   90.00
#
_symmetry.space_group_name_H-M   'P 1'
#
loop_
_entity.id
_entity.type
_entity.pdbx_description
1 polymer ?
#
loop_
_entity_poly.entity_id
_entity_poly.type
_entity_poly.pdbx_seq_one_letter_code
_entity_poly.pdbx_strand_id
1 'polypeptide(L)' 'MNVRILRNECCGNGLCAEIAPAVFQLDSKMKAVVIDSEAAPREVLIEAAEACPCSAIVVEDDDGNPLVT' A
#
# COMPACT_ATOMS: atom_id res chain seq x y z
N MET A 1 -0.01 -13.16 0.62
CA MET A 1 -0.82 -11.94 0.68
C MET A 1 -0.53 -11.11 -0.56
N ASN A 2 -1.45 -10.29 -1.09
CA ASN A 2 -1.12 -9.39 -2.20
C ASN A 2 -1.42 -7.94 -1.84
N VAL A 3 -0.53 -7.04 -2.25
CA VAL A 3 -0.75 -5.60 -2.12
C VAL A 3 -0.32 -4.91 -3.42
N ARG A 4 -1.13 -3.97 -3.88
CA ARG A 4 -0.87 -3.24 -5.12
C ARG A 4 -1.32 -1.79 -5.04
N ILE A 5 -0.64 -0.94 -5.80
CA ILE A 5 -0.94 0.50 -5.87
C ILE A 5 -1.76 0.83 -7.11
N LEU A 6 -2.93 1.41 -6.92
CA LEU A 6 -3.70 2.09 -7.96
C LEU A 6 -3.00 3.41 -8.30
N ARG A 7 -2.05 3.34 -9.22
CA ARG A 7 -1.11 4.44 -9.50
C ARG A 7 -1.77 5.74 -9.98
N ASN A 8 -2.90 5.63 -10.67
CA ASN A 8 -3.68 6.78 -11.13
C ASN A 8 -4.35 7.52 -9.95
N GLU A 9 -4.80 6.79 -8.94
CA GLU A 9 -5.44 7.34 -7.74
C GLU A 9 -4.41 7.86 -6.72
N CYS A 10 -3.22 7.23 -6.68
CA CYS A 10 -2.17 7.60 -5.74
C CYS A 10 -1.79 9.09 -5.84
N CYS A 11 -2.12 9.89 -4.82
CA CYS A 11 -1.82 11.33 -4.81
C CYS A 11 -0.38 11.68 -4.37
N GLY A 12 0.44 10.66 -4.03
CA GLY A 12 1.83 10.86 -3.64
C GLY A 12 2.05 11.40 -2.24
N ASN A 13 1.07 11.23 -1.34
CA ASN A 13 1.10 11.80 0.00
C ASN A 13 2.22 11.21 0.90
N GLY A 14 2.52 9.91 0.78
CA GLY A 14 3.68 9.30 1.46
C GLY A 14 3.38 8.54 2.76
N LEU A 15 2.19 8.67 3.36
CA LEU A 15 1.83 7.98 4.63
C LEU A 15 2.09 6.47 4.61
N CYS A 16 1.84 5.79 3.49
CA CYS A 16 2.13 4.35 3.37
C CYS A 16 3.62 4.01 3.59
N ALA A 17 4.54 4.84 3.11
CA ALA A 17 5.97 4.66 3.33
C ALA A 17 6.41 5.08 4.74
N GLU A 18 5.62 5.88 5.45
CA GLU A 18 5.84 6.18 6.88
C GLU A 18 5.37 5.03 7.78
N ILE A 19 4.19 4.47 7.49
CA ILE A 19 3.58 3.38 8.26
C ILE A 19 4.29 2.05 8.01
N ALA A 20 4.58 1.74 6.74
CA ALA A 20 5.21 0.48 6.34
C ALA A 20 6.41 0.72 5.39
N PRO A 21 7.52 1.30 5.88
CA PRO A 21 8.68 1.68 5.09
C PRO A 21 9.41 0.49 4.44
N ALA A 22 9.25 -0.71 5.00
CA ALA A 22 9.81 -1.93 4.42
C ALA A 22 8.97 -2.48 3.25
N VAL A 23 7.72 -2.02 3.09
CA VAL A 23 6.77 -2.46 2.06
C VAL A 23 6.63 -1.44 0.96
N PHE A 24 6.55 -0.15 1.32
CA PHE A 24 6.28 0.92 0.36
C PHE A 24 7.42 1.91 0.27
N GLN A 25 7.63 2.42 -0.94
CA GLN A 25 8.49 3.55 -1.20
C GLN A 25 7.81 4.50 -2.21
N LEU A 26 8.21 5.77 -2.23
CA LEU A 26 7.86 6.68 -3.32
C LEU A 26 8.93 6.62 -4.41
N ASP A 27 8.49 6.46 -5.66
CA ASP A 27 9.39 6.52 -6.80
C ASP A 27 9.70 7.96 -7.24
N SER A 28 10.50 8.10 -8.30
CA SER A 28 10.91 9.39 -8.88
C SER A 28 9.76 10.32 -9.31
N LYS A 29 8.53 9.81 -9.45
CA LYS A 29 7.32 10.59 -9.79
C LYS A 29 6.44 10.85 -8.58
N MET A 30 6.95 10.64 -7.36
CA MET A 30 6.20 10.74 -6.12
C MET A 30 4.98 9.82 -6.10
N LYS A 31 5.09 8.61 -6.67
CA LYS A 31 4.04 7.60 -6.61
C LYS A 31 4.51 6.43 -5.76
N ALA A 32 3.61 5.93 -4.91
CA ALA A 32 3.88 4.75 -4.11
C ALA A 32 4.15 3.54 -5.02
N VAL A 33 5.11 2.72 -4.63
CA VAL A 33 5.44 1.41 -5.20
C VAL A 33 5.62 0.42 -4.06
N VAL A 34 5.28 -0.84 -4.32
CA VAL A 34 5.51 -1.96 -3.39
C VAL A 34 6.91 -2.52 -3.66
N ILE A 35 7.75 -2.57 -2.63
CA ILE A 35 9.12 -3.11 -2.71
C ILE A 35 9.20 -4.54 -2.13
N ASP A 36 8.44 -4.84 -1.08
CA ASP A 36 8.33 -6.17 -0.49
C ASP A 36 7.01 -6.28 0.28
N SER A 37 6.02 -7.00 -0.27
CA SER A 37 4.70 -7.16 0.35
C SER A 37 4.70 -8.01 1.61
N GLU A 38 5.74 -8.82 1.83
CA GLU A 38 5.83 -9.75 2.95
C GLU A 38 6.69 -9.17 4.09
N ALA A 39 7.25 -7.98 3.92
CA ALA A 39 8.08 -7.31 4.92
C ALA A 39 7.30 -6.70 6.10
N ALA A 40 5.97 -6.78 6.10
CA ALA A 40 5.13 -6.34 7.20
C ALA A 40 3.94 -7.29 7.41
N PRO A 41 3.42 -7.38 8.65
CA PRO A 41 2.22 -8.17 8.92
C PRO A 41 0.98 -7.54 8.28
N ARG A 42 -0.06 -8.37 8.09
CA ARG A 42 -1.33 -7.99 7.48
C ARG A 42 -1.94 -6.72 8.07
N GLU A 43 -1.91 -6.59 9.38
CA GLU A 43 -2.51 -5.47 10.11
C GLU A 43 -1.86 -4.14 9.73
N VAL A 44 -0.54 -4.14 9.53
CA VAL A 44 0.22 -2.96 9.10
C VAL A 44 -0.08 -2.59 7.65
N LEU A 45 -0.29 -3.59 6.77
CA LEU A 45 -0.73 -3.34 5.40
C LEU A 45 -2.12 -2.72 5.34
N ILE A 46 -3.04 -3.20 6.18
CA ILE A 46 -4.40 -2.65 6.29
C ILE A 46 -4.35 -1.22 6.83
N GLU A 47 -3.58 -0.96 7.90
CA GLU A 47 -3.39 0.39 8.46
C GLU A 47 -2.86 1.36 7.39
N ALA A 48 -1.84 0.96 6.63
CA ALA A 48 -1.30 1.78 5.55
C ALA A 48 -2.34 2.09 4.45
N ALA A 49 -3.20 1.12 4.13
CA ALA A 49 -4.27 1.29 3.16
C ALA A 49 -5.38 2.22 3.67
N GLU A 50 -5.84 2.04 4.90
CA GLU A 50 -6.85 2.91 5.54
C GLU A 50 -6.35 4.34 5.73
N ALA A 51 -5.04 4.52 5.99
CA ALA A 51 -4.41 5.83 6.08
C ALA A 51 -4.22 6.50 4.72
N CYS A 52 -4.42 5.80 3.59
CA CYS A 52 -4.25 6.36 2.26
C CYS A 52 -5.36 7.37 1.95
N PRO A 53 -5.09 8.67 1.84
CA PRO A 53 -6.13 9.69 1.66
C PRO A 53 -6.81 9.65 0.28
N CYS A 54 -6.34 8.77 -0.62
CA CYS A 54 -6.84 8.61 -1.98
C CYS A 54 -7.26 7.18 -2.31
N SER A 55 -7.38 6.29 -1.30
CA SER A 55 -7.79 4.89 -1.49
C SER A 55 -7.05 4.21 -2.65
N ALA A 56 -5.72 4.39 -2.67
CA ALA A 56 -4.88 3.92 -3.76
C ALA A 56 -4.17 2.60 -3.45
N ILE A 57 -4.42 1.98 -2.31
CA ILE A 57 -3.72 0.79 -1.84
C ILE A 57 -4.75 -0.32 -1.70
N VAL A 58 -4.61 -1.35 -2.52
CA VAL A 58 -5.48 -2.53 -2.46
C VAL A 58 -4.72 -3.64 -1.76
N VAL A 59 -5.31 -4.19 -0.70
CA VAL A 59 -4.79 -5.34 0.03
C VAL A 59 -5.73 -6.52 -0.21
N GLU A 60 -5.19 -7.64 -0.67
CA GLU A 60 -5.93 -8.86 -0.98
C GLU A 60 -5.40 -10.03 -0.12
N ASP A 61 -6.28 -10.93 0.29
CA ASP A 61 -5.89 -12.18 0.94
C ASP A 61 -5.26 -13.19 -0.06
N ASP A 62 -4.88 -14.37 0.43
CA ASP A 62 -4.24 -15.41 -0.39
C ASP A 62 -5.20 -16.03 -1.42
N ASP A 63 -6.51 -15.86 -1.23
CA ASP A 63 -7.55 -16.30 -2.16
C ASP A 63 -7.91 -15.19 -3.18
N GLY A 64 -7.27 -14.01 -3.08
CA GLY A 64 -7.49 -12.86 -3.96
C GLY A 64 -8.70 -12.01 -3.59
N ASN A 65 -9.28 -12.19 -2.40
CA ASN A 65 -10.39 -11.34 -1.95
C ASN A 65 -9.84 -10.01 -1.40
N PRO A 66 -10.41 -8.85 -1.80
CA PRO A 66 -10.00 -7.56 -1.26
C PRO A 66 -10.41 -7.44 0.20
N LEU A 67 -9.46 -7.03 1.03
CA LEU A 67 -9.66 -6.73 2.45
C LEU A 67 -9.93 -5.24 2.68
N VAL A 68 -9.27 -4.39 1.89
CA VAL A 68 -9.42 -2.93 1.92
C VAL A 68 -9.01 -2.33 0.56
N THR A 69 -9.58 -1.16 0.25
CA THR A 69 -9.35 -0.37 -0.97
C THR A 69 -9.18 1.10 -0.65
#